data_AF-A0A2G4E4D3-F1
#
_entry.id   AF-A0A2G4E4D3-F1
#
_cell.length_a   1.000
_cell.length_b   1.000
_cell.length_c   1.000
_cell.angle_alpha   90.00
_cell.angle_beta   90.00
_cell.angle_gamma   90.00
#
_symmetry.space_group_name_H-M   'P 1'
#
loop_
_entity.id
_entity.type
_entity.pdbx_description
1 polymer ?
#
loop_
_entity_poly.entity_id
_entity_poly.type
_entity_poly.pdbx_seq_one_letter_code
_entity_poly.pdbx_strand_id
1 'polypeptide(L)'
;MIIRATSNSHESARQLRDCLLLYHNDCRRSEQQTLGQLSREEEYLYSVLRATYLLHAWLSYGEAPSADLLEVQNILESAQRRGKYSSGLLSSKSEAALESGAESSQYHRLQALKTIEVNTVSNFGEAALKEKLRLMVQLRKVRDEQAKIIGFENYFDLRQQYDLSADEETICAFLGGLDEGISSSSLGAAVMQNHTEEYQHVDGFMLEHSLTIEGAFELIEQVLKDELGLKVERKPWDDDSKNTIATLEVSIGQSVIGHILYDLRASFAKPAGNRTIAIACHGDSRAQAQLPIALCSCNIGTGRLLSFGMLISVFHELGHALDHLLDPQGGLPSRAIDELEVASRYMETILVKSVADGTFATVFPHVLTKRYRADIRMTLLRQHVWEIPAELLSAYFDLNVYTSSAMSRIEDVAKIFDKARAKIATAAAIPFESMLRRFDVASVGKYQCANYAYLWSHSFNGDSCIRNTAKVTPGGLHASLTKDARRNAWERSSKLLKSLTSI
;
A
#
# COMPACT_ATOMS: atom_id res chain seq x y z
N MET A 1 20.29 -7.60 9.42
CA MET A 1 19.19 -8.35 8.76
C MET A 1 18.05 -7.37 8.62
N ILE A 2 17.56 -7.14 7.41
CA ILE A 2 16.55 -6.12 7.09
C ILE A 2 15.16 -6.74 7.35
N ILE A 3 14.27 -6.03 8.05
CA ILE A 3 12.85 -6.40 8.13
C ILE A 3 12.33 -6.33 6.70
N ARG A 4 11.87 -7.46 6.16
CA ARG A 4 11.60 -7.58 4.74
C ARG A 4 10.26 -6.92 4.44
N ALA A 5 10.18 -6.32 3.26
CA ALA A 5 8.89 -6.01 2.68
C ALA A 5 8.10 -7.31 2.44
N THR A 6 6.96 -7.45 3.09
CA THR A 6 6.02 -8.55 2.80
C THR A 6 4.65 -7.99 2.44
N SER A 7 3.96 -8.67 1.53
CA SER A 7 2.56 -8.39 1.18
C SER A 7 1.58 -9.05 2.15
N ASN A 8 2.09 -9.69 3.20
CA ASN A 8 1.33 -10.37 4.24
C ASN A 8 1.71 -9.77 5.60
N SER A 9 0.80 -9.03 6.22
CA SER A 9 1.05 -8.44 7.53
C SER A 9 1.44 -9.42 8.64
N HIS A 10 1.00 -10.68 8.54
CA HIS A 10 1.43 -11.74 9.46
C HIS A 10 2.92 -12.08 9.26
N GLU A 11 3.41 -11.97 8.03
CA GLU A 11 4.82 -12.21 7.70
C GLU A 11 5.69 -11.02 8.09
N SER A 12 5.20 -9.77 7.94
CA SER A 12 5.86 -8.59 8.51
C SER A 12 5.97 -8.68 10.05
N ALA A 13 4.90 -9.09 10.75
CA ALA A 13 4.94 -9.33 12.19
C ALA A 13 5.92 -10.47 12.56
N ARG A 14 5.96 -11.55 11.74
CA ARG A 14 6.93 -12.64 11.89
C ARG A 14 8.37 -12.17 11.71
N GLN A 15 8.66 -11.31 10.75
CA GLN A 15 10.01 -10.83 10.47
C GLN A 15 10.50 -9.82 11.49
N LEU A 16 9.61 -8.99 12.02
CA LEU A 16 9.91 -8.19 13.20
C LEU A 16 10.32 -9.10 14.36
N ARG A 17 9.54 -10.16 14.62
CA ARG A 17 9.91 -11.20 15.60
C ARG A 17 11.25 -11.86 15.26
N ASP A 18 11.54 -12.14 13.99
CA ASP A 18 12.82 -12.73 13.60
C ASP A 18 14.00 -11.74 13.73
N CYS A 19 13.76 -10.43 13.65
CA CYS A 19 14.74 -9.40 14.03
C CYS A 19 14.93 -9.35 15.55
N LEU A 20 13.85 -9.50 16.33
CA LEU A 20 13.95 -9.73 17.78
C LEU A 20 14.73 -11.02 18.09
N LEU A 21 14.69 -12.06 17.23
CA LEU A 21 15.44 -13.31 17.41
C LEU A 21 16.97 -13.15 17.31
N LEU A 22 17.47 -12.13 16.61
CA LEU A 22 18.91 -11.85 16.57
C LEU A 22 19.44 -11.43 17.94
N TYR A 23 18.70 -10.57 18.65
CA TYR A 23 19.01 -10.15 20.02
C TYR A 23 18.48 -11.13 21.06
N HIS A 24 17.48 -11.94 20.71
CA HIS A 24 16.93 -12.94 21.61
C HIS A 24 18.04 -13.84 22.15
N ASN A 25 19.01 -14.25 21.33
CA ASN A 25 20.13 -15.08 21.77
C ASN A 25 21.08 -14.35 22.72
N ASP A 26 21.16 -13.01 22.63
CA ASP A 26 21.98 -12.16 23.50
C ASP A 26 21.21 -11.71 24.77
N CYS A 27 19.88 -11.80 24.75
CA CYS A 27 19.00 -11.55 25.88
C CYS A 27 19.07 -12.68 26.92
N ARG A 28 18.84 -12.33 28.18
CA ARG A 28 18.67 -13.31 29.27
C ARG A 28 17.43 -14.17 29.00
N ARG A 29 17.43 -15.40 29.51
CA ARG A 29 16.30 -16.35 29.34
C ARG A 29 14.94 -15.78 29.80
N SER A 30 14.94 -14.92 30.82
CA SER A 30 13.73 -14.20 31.27
C SER A 30 13.23 -13.19 30.23
N GLU A 31 14.13 -12.42 29.63
CA GLU A 31 13.83 -11.43 28.59
C GLU A 31 13.34 -12.13 27.30
N GLN A 32 13.97 -13.24 26.93
CA GLN A 32 13.53 -14.12 25.84
C GLN A 32 12.07 -14.58 26.00
N GLN A 33 11.69 -15.01 27.22
CA GLN A 33 10.32 -15.43 27.52
C GLN A 33 9.34 -14.27 27.43
N THR A 34 9.70 -13.10 27.97
CA THR A 34 8.88 -11.89 27.89
C THR A 34 8.68 -11.45 26.44
N LEU A 35 9.75 -11.40 25.63
CA LEU A 35 9.67 -11.10 24.20
C LEU A 35 8.71 -12.05 23.47
N GLY A 36 8.81 -13.36 23.74
CA GLY A 36 7.90 -14.34 23.14
C GLY A 36 6.43 -14.16 23.55
N GLN A 37 6.16 -13.66 24.77
CA GLN A 37 4.80 -13.30 25.20
C GLN A 37 4.30 -12.05 24.49
N LEU A 38 5.12 -10.99 24.46
CA LEU A 38 4.80 -9.73 23.80
C LEU A 38 4.57 -9.90 22.30
N SER A 39 5.37 -10.71 21.60
CA SER A 39 5.13 -10.98 20.16
C SER A 39 3.79 -11.67 19.90
N ARG A 40 3.37 -12.60 20.77
CA ARG A 40 2.03 -13.21 20.66
C ARG A 40 0.91 -12.22 20.97
N GLU A 41 1.13 -11.31 21.91
CA GLU A 41 0.18 -10.25 22.22
C GLU A 41 0.07 -9.25 21.06
N GLU A 42 1.18 -8.84 20.46
CA GLU A 42 1.22 -7.96 19.30
C GLU A 42 0.44 -8.56 18.11
N GLU A 43 0.76 -9.80 17.72
CA GLU A 43 0.11 -10.52 16.63
C GLU A 43 -1.41 -10.63 16.85
N TYR A 44 -1.80 -10.88 18.09
CA TYR A 44 -3.19 -10.93 18.49
C TYR A 44 -3.88 -9.56 18.42
N LEU A 45 -3.31 -8.52 19.02
CA LEU A 45 -3.85 -7.15 18.99
C LEU A 45 -3.97 -6.63 17.56
N TYR A 46 -2.98 -6.94 16.72
CA TYR A 46 -2.98 -6.62 15.31
C TYR A 46 -4.12 -7.33 14.56
N SER A 47 -4.34 -8.62 14.83
CA SER A 47 -5.43 -9.39 14.23
C SER A 47 -6.80 -8.81 14.59
N VAL A 48 -6.99 -8.43 15.87
CA VAL A 48 -8.22 -7.77 16.34
C VAL A 48 -8.39 -6.43 15.66
N LEU A 49 -7.34 -5.61 15.57
CA LEU A 49 -7.39 -4.32 14.88
C LEU A 49 -7.76 -4.47 13.41
N ARG A 50 -7.10 -5.39 12.68
CA ARG A 50 -7.44 -5.73 11.29
C ARG A 50 -8.92 -6.08 11.17
N ALA A 51 -9.42 -6.94 12.06
CA ALA A 51 -10.82 -7.35 12.05
C ALA A 51 -11.77 -6.17 12.27
N THR A 52 -11.45 -5.26 13.21
CA THR A 52 -12.21 -4.03 13.44
C THR A 52 -12.20 -3.10 12.23
N TYR A 53 -11.07 -2.97 11.52
CA TYR A 53 -10.98 -2.18 10.29
C TYR A 53 -11.86 -2.74 9.18
N LEU A 54 -11.77 -4.05 8.93
CA LEU A 54 -12.57 -4.72 7.89
C LEU A 54 -14.06 -4.67 8.19
N LEU A 55 -14.45 -4.88 9.45
CA LEU A 55 -15.84 -4.79 9.88
C LEU A 55 -16.38 -3.35 9.71
N HIS A 56 -15.60 -2.34 10.12
CA HIS A 56 -15.98 -0.94 9.94
C HIS A 56 -16.10 -0.58 8.45
N ALA A 57 -15.12 -0.94 7.62
CA ALA A 57 -15.17 -0.69 6.18
C ALA A 57 -16.39 -1.36 5.53
N TRP A 58 -16.69 -2.59 5.93
CA TRP A 58 -17.87 -3.30 5.43
C TRP A 58 -19.19 -2.64 5.83
N LEU A 59 -19.38 -2.34 7.12
CA LEU A 59 -20.65 -1.80 7.61
C LEU A 59 -20.90 -0.36 7.15
N SER A 60 -19.85 0.45 7.07
CA SER A 60 -19.97 1.84 6.63
C SER A 60 -19.97 2.01 5.11
N TYR A 61 -19.24 1.18 4.37
CA TYR A 61 -18.97 1.41 2.94
C TYR A 61 -19.25 0.21 2.03
N GLY A 62 -19.42 -1.00 2.57
CA GLY A 62 -19.66 -2.21 1.78
C GLY A 62 -18.42 -2.77 1.07
N GLU A 63 -17.22 -2.46 1.57
CA GLU A 63 -15.95 -2.64 0.84
C GLU A 63 -15.15 -3.92 1.18
N ALA A 64 -15.61 -4.77 2.12
CA ALA A 64 -14.85 -5.97 2.53
C ALA A 64 -15.26 -7.26 1.78
N PRO A 65 -14.30 -8.14 1.39
CA PRO A 65 -14.58 -9.46 0.83
C PRO A 65 -15.32 -10.39 1.81
N SER A 66 -16.15 -11.30 1.30
CA SER A 66 -16.95 -12.21 2.13
C SER A 66 -16.11 -13.25 2.89
N ALA A 67 -14.98 -13.68 2.33
CA ALA A 67 -14.04 -14.60 3.00
C ALA A 67 -13.41 -13.96 4.24
N ASP A 68 -13.10 -12.66 4.18
CA ASP A 68 -12.55 -11.90 5.29
C ASP A 68 -13.58 -11.74 6.43
N LEU A 69 -14.88 -11.66 6.13
CA LEU A 69 -15.92 -11.41 7.15
C LEU A 69 -16.12 -12.58 8.13
N LEU A 70 -15.98 -13.83 7.69
CA LEU A 70 -16.07 -15.00 8.58
C LEU A 70 -14.85 -15.07 9.51
N GLU A 71 -13.66 -14.77 8.98
CA GLU A 71 -12.44 -14.67 9.79
C GLU A 71 -12.56 -13.52 10.81
N VAL A 72 -13.04 -12.36 10.38
CA VAL A 72 -13.33 -11.18 11.22
C VAL A 72 -14.24 -11.56 12.39
N GLN A 73 -15.35 -12.24 12.13
CA GLN A 73 -16.28 -12.65 13.19
C GLN A 73 -15.57 -13.52 14.25
N ASN A 74 -14.87 -14.57 13.82
CA ASN A 74 -14.17 -15.47 14.72
C ASN A 74 -13.12 -14.76 15.59
N ILE A 75 -12.37 -13.82 14.99
CA ILE A 75 -11.36 -13.02 15.70
C ILE A 75 -12.02 -12.13 16.75
N LEU A 76 -13.08 -11.41 16.39
CA LEU A 76 -13.75 -10.46 17.29
C LEU A 76 -14.48 -11.16 18.44
N GLU A 77 -15.15 -12.28 18.20
CA GLU A 77 -15.78 -13.10 19.25
C GLU A 77 -14.75 -13.70 20.22
N SER A 78 -13.61 -14.16 19.69
CA SER A 78 -12.48 -14.60 20.51
C SER A 78 -11.96 -13.46 21.39
N ALA A 79 -11.91 -12.24 20.86
CA ALA A 79 -11.45 -11.06 21.58
C ALA A 79 -12.40 -10.55 22.64
N GLN A 80 -13.70 -10.62 22.37
CA GLN A 80 -14.72 -10.33 23.36
C GLN A 80 -14.66 -11.33 24.53
N ARG A 81 -14.53 -12.64 24.24
CA ARG A 81 -14.39 -13.68 25.28
C ARG A 81 -13.15 -13.48 26.17
N ARG A 82 -12.08 -12.91 25.63
CA ARG A 82 -10.83 -12.62 26.36
C ARG A 82 -10.82 -11.26 27.07
N GLY A 83 -11.91 -10.49 27.00
CA GLY A 83 -11.98 -9.12 27.53
C GLY A 83 -11.01 -8.15 26.85
N LYS A 84 -10.49 -8.51 25.67
CA LYS A 84 -9.55 -7.73 24.87
C LYS A 84 -10.25 -6.93 23.76
N TYR A 85 -11.58 -6.99 23.72
CA TYR A 85 -12.45 -6.22 22.83
C TYR A 85 -13.71 -5.84 23.60
N SER A 86 -14.00 -4.54 23.71
CA SER A 86 -15.02 -4.01 24.66
C SER A 86 -16.37 -3.65 24.06
N SER A 87 -16.62 -3.97 22.79
CA SER A 87 -17.82 -3.50 22.11
C SER A 87 -18.91 -4.58 22.00
N GLY A 88 -20.17 -4.22 22.26
CA GLY A 88 -21.36 -5.01 21.92
C GLY A 88 -21.69 -5.03 20.42
N LEU A 89 -20.66 -5.07 19.56
CA LEU A 89 -20.74 -4.97 18.09
C LEU A 89 -21.37 -6.21 17.43
N LEU A 90 -21.38 -7.35 18.14
CA LEU A 90 -22.08 -8.56 17.75
C LEU A 90 -23.16 -8.81 18.80
N SER A 91 -24.39 -8.38 18.50
CA SER A 91 -25.55 -8.72 19.34
C SER A 91 -26.06 -10.11 18.95
N SER A 92 -26.81 -10.78 19.84
CA SER A 92 -27.49 -12.05 19.53
C SER A 92 -28.47 -11.96 18.34
N LYS A 93 -28.85 -10.74 17.91
CA LYS A 93 -29.64 -10.51 16.68
C LYS A 93 -28.81 -10.58 15.40
N SER A 94 -27.50 -10.30 15.49
CA SER A 94 -26.53 -10.45 14.39
C SER A 94 -26.34 -11.94 14.05
N GLU A 95 -26.27 -12.80 15.07
CA GLU A 95 -26.20 -14.26 14.94
C GLU A 95 -27.48 -14.84 14.32
N ALA A 96 -28.67 -14.44 14.80
CA ALA A 96 -29.94 -14.92 14.25
C ALA A 96 -30.17 -14.51 12.77
N ALA A 97 -29.62 -13.38 12.32
CA ALA A 97 -29.66 -12.95 10.92
C ALA A 97 -28.69 -13.72 10.03
N LEU A 98 -27.57 -14.21 10.58
CA LEU A 98 -26.62 -15.09 9.90
C LEU A 98 -27.17 -16.53 9.79
N GLU A 99 -27.91 -17.01 10.80
CA GLU A 99 -28.44 -18.38 10.87
C GLU A 99 -29.77 -18.59 10.12
N SER A 100 -30.68 -17.61 10.10
CA SER A 100 -32.03 -17.77 9.51
C SER A 100 -32.12 -17.64 7.97
N GLY A 101 -31.02 -17.28 7.30
CA GLY A 101 -30.96 -17.01 5.87
C GLY A 101 -30.58 -18.22 4.99
N ALA A 102 -31.07 -19.42 5.30
CA ALA A 102 -30.59 -20.66 4.70
C ALA A 102 -30.82 -20.83 3.18
N GLU A 103 -31.63 -20.00 2.49
CA GLU A 103 -32.00 -20.30 1.08
C GLU A 103 -32.01 -19.14 0.07
N SER A 104 -31.50 -17.95 0.39
CA SER A 104 -31.43 -16.85 -0.60
C SER A 104 -30.03 -16.24 -0.71
N SER A 105 -29.70 -15.73 -1.91
CA SER A 105 -28.35 -15.34 -2.32
C SER A 105 -27.65 -14.44 -1.30
N GLN A 106 -26.33 -14.59 -1.20
CA GLN A 106 -25.43 -13.91 -0.26
C GLN A 106 -25.68 -12.39 -0.16
N TYR A 107 -26.16 -11.76 -1.24
CA TYR A 107 -26.59 -10.36 -1.33
C TYR A 107 -27.75 -10.01 -0.37
N HIS A 108 -28.75 -10.89 -0.22
CA HIS A 108 -29.89 -10.67 0.68
C HIS A 108 -29.51 -10.83 2.17
N ARG A 109 -28.56 -11.74 2.50
CA ARG A 109 -27.99 -11.86 3.85
C ARG A 109 -27.30 -10.56 4.28
N LEU A 110 -26.56 -9.94 3.35
CA LEU A 110 -25.80 -8.70 3.58
C LEU A 110 -26.72 -7.46 3.70
N GLN A 111 -27.82 -7.40 2.95
CA GLN A 111 -28.81 -6.32 3.06
C GLN A 111 -29.63 -6.41 4.36
N ALA A 112 -29.94 -7.63 4.83
CA ALA A 112 -30.66 -7.82 6.09
C ALA A 112 -29.86 -7.32 7.31
N LEU A 113 -28.55 -7.59 7.37
CA LEU A 113 -27.65 -7.04 8.40
C LEU A 113 -27.59 -5.51 8.35
N LYS A 114 -27.49 -4.93 7.14
CA LYS A 114 -27.51 -3.46 6.94
C LYS A 114 -28.82 -2.82 7.40
N THR A 115 -29.95 -3.54 7.29
CA THR A 115 -31.29 -3.06 7.66
C THR A 115 -31.54 -3.15 9.17
N ILE A 116 -30.91 -4.10 9.88
CA ILE A 116 -31.05 -4.28 11.34
C ILE A 116 -30.35 -3.15 12.12
N GLU A 117 -29.38 -2.44 11.53
CA GLU A 117 -28.58 -1.40 12.21
C GLU A 117 -28.75 0.04 11.70
N VAL A 118 -29.79 0.35 10.90
CA VAL A 118 -29.97 1.71 10.34
C VAL A 118 -30.21 2.80 11.41
N ASN A 119 -30.63 2.44 12.62
CA ASN A 119 -30.76 3.38 13.76
C ASN A 119 -29.52 3.44 14.69
N THR A 120 -28.46 2.68 14.41
CA THR A 120 -27.26 2.54 15.27
C THR A 120 -25.93 2.78 14.55
N VAL A 121 -25.90 3.05 13.24
CA VAL A 121 -24.66 3.24 12.46
C VAL A 121 -23.76 4.36 12.99
N SER A 122 -24.32 5.46 13.53
CA SER A 122 -23.53 6.52 14.17
C SER A 122 -22.81 6.02 15.43
N ASN A 123 -23.51 5.25 16.26
CA ASN A 123 -22.99 4.68 17.50
C ASN A 123 -21.98 3.55 17.21
N PHE A 124 -22.20 2.79 16.14
CA PHE A 124 -21.26 1.77 15.64
C PHE A 124 -19.95 2.43 15.19
N GLY A 125 -20.03 3.46 14.35
CA GLY A 125 -18.86 4.15 13.81
C GLY A 125 -18.00 4.73 14.93
N GLU A 126 -18.63 5.39 15.91
CA GLU A 126 -17.95 5.95 17.08
C GLU A 126 -17.33 4.86 17.97
N ALA A 127 -18.05 3.76 18.22
CA ALA A 127 -17.52 2.63 19.00
C ALA A 127 -16.34 1.93 18.32
N ALA A 128 -16.45 1.67 17.01
CA ALA A 128 -15.37 1.10 16.21
C ALA A 128 -14.16 2.04 16.16
N LEU A 129 -14.39 3.36 16.07
CA LEU A 129 -13.32 4.36 16.11
C LEU A 129 -12.57 4.34 17.43
N LYS A 130 -13.30 4.38 18.55
CA LYS A 130 -12.72 4.33 19.90
C LYS A 130 -11.89 3.07 20.10
N GLU A 131 -12.37 1.95 19.56
CA GLU A 131 -11.69 0.67 19.65
C GLU A 131 -10.42 0.60 18.80
N LYS A 132 -10.44 1.17 17.58
CA LYS A 132 -9.22 1.36 16.76
C LYS A 132 -8.17 2.14 17.52
N LEU A 133 -8.55 3.28 18.11
CA LEU A 133 -7.62 4.13 18.88
C LEU A 133 -7.06 3.39 20.10
N ARG A 134 -7.91 2.63 20.82
CA ARG A 134 -7.47 1.81 21.96
C ARG A 134 -6.43 0.78 21.54
N LEU A 135 -6.68 0.07 20.46
CA LEU A 135 -5.79 -0.96 19.92
C LEU A 135 -4.48 -0.37 19.39
N MET A 136 -4.50 0.81 18.76
CA MET A 136 -3.29 1.53 18.36
C MET A 136 -2.40 1.87 19.56
N VAL A 137 -2.98 2.40 20.65
CA VAL A 137 -2.24 2.70 21.88
C VAL A 137 -1.65 1.43 22.50
N GLN A 138 -2.39 0.31 22.49
CA GLN A 138 -1.90 -0.97 23.02
C GLN A 138 -0.78 -1.55 22.16
N LEU A 139 -0.93 -1.56 20.84
CA LEU A 139 0.10 -2.03 19.92
C LEU A 139 1.38 -1.24 20.05
N ARG A 140 1.30 0.10 20.10
CA ARG A 140 2.45 0.97 20.35
C ARG A 140 3.17 0.60 21.65
N LYS A 141 2.43 0.40 22.75
CA LYS A 141 3.01 0.03 24.05
C LYS A 141 3.76 -1.30 24.00
N VAL A 142 3.16 -2.32 23.40
CA VAL A 142 3.80 -3.65 23.24
C VAL A 142 5.09 -3.53 22.43
N ARG A 143 5.07 -2.74 21.36
CA ARG A 143 6.23 -2.48 20.49
C ARG A 143 7.36 -1.73 21.19
N ASP A 144 7.02 -0.68 21.94
CA ASP A 144 8.01 0.05 22.75
C ASP A 144 8.61 -0.84 23.85
N GLU A 145 7.81 -1.74 24.44
CA GLU A 145 8.30 -2.68 25.45
C GLU A 145 9.26 -3.72 24.83
N GLN A 146 8.91 -4.27 23.67
CA GLN A 146 9.80 -5.15 22.90
C GLN A 146 11.13 -4.44 22.61
N ALA A 147 11.09 -3.21 22.09
CA ALA A 147 12.27 -2.41 21.76
C ALA A 147 13.17 -2.15 22.98
N LYS A 148 12.57 -1.83 24.14
CA LYS A 148 13.31 -1.61 25.40
C LYS A 148 14.02 -2.87 25.90
N ILE A 149 13.39 -4.03 25.79
CA ILE A 149 14.00 -5.30 26.23
C ILE A 149 15.29 -5.60 25.46
N ILE A 150 15.35 -5.21 24.18
CA ILE A 150 16.52 -5.42 23.32
C ILE A 150 17.46 -4.20 23.26
N GLY A 151 17.22 -3.17 24.08
CA GLY A 151 18.16 -2.07 24.32
C GLY A 151 17.93 -0.77 23.52
N PHE A 152 16.78 -0.59 22.87
CA PHE A 152 16.41 0.65 22.18
C PHE A 152 15.49 1.52 23.06
N GLU A 153 15.46 2.85 22.86
CA GLU A 153 14.61 3.73 23.70
C GLU A 153 13.13 3.55 23.36
N ASN A 154 12.84 3.40 22.06
CA ASN A 154 11.50 3.23 21.53
C ASN A 154 11.50 2.36 20.25
N TYR A 155 10.30 2.05 19.76
CA TYR A 155 10.14 1.22 18.56
C TYR A 155 10.67 1.86 17.26
N PHE A 156 10.63 3.18 17.14
CA PHE A 156 11.19 3.88 15.98
C PHE A 156 12.71 3.70 15.90
N ASP A 157 13.44 3.84 17.01
CA ASP A 157 14.91 3.65 17.02
C ASP A 157 15.30 2.23 16.59
N LEU A 158 14.50 1.24 17.03
CA LEU A 158 14.66 -0.14 16.59
C LEU A 158 14.52 -0.24 15.07
N ARG A 159 13.44 0.32 14.50
CA ARG A 159 13.21 0.31 13.05
C ARG A 159 14.31 1.05 12.28
N GLN A 160 14.70 2.23 12.74
CA GLN A 160 15.78 3.01 12.13
C GLN A 160 17.10 2.24 12.05
N GLN A 161 17.40 1.39 13.04
CA GLN A 161 18.62 0.59 13.04
C GLN A 161 18.59 -0.58 12.03
N TYR A 162 17.42 -1.11 11.67
CA TYR A 162 17.32 -2.37 10.90
C TYR A 162 16.75 -2.25 9.50
N ASP A 163 15.77 -1.38 9.29
CA ASP A 163 14.97 -1.44 8.06
C ASP A 163 14.44 -0.11 7.52
N LEU A 164 14.68 1.01 8.22
CA LEU A 164 14.50 2.35 7.63
C LEU A 164 15.83 2.87 7.12
N SER A 165 15.80 3.55 5.97
CA SER A 165 16.98 4.10 5.30
C SER A 165 17.32 5.54 5.71
N ALA A 166 16.47 6.18 6.51
CA ALA A 166 16.58 7.58 6.93
C ALA A 166 16.24 7.77 8.42
N ASP A 167 16.81 8.80 9.03
CA ASP A 167 16.47 9.23 10.39
C ASP A 167 15.24 10.15 10.44
N GLU A 168 14.70 10.38 11.65
CA GLU A 168 13.50 11.21 11.84
C GLU A 168 13.66 12.63 11.26
N GLU A 169 14.83 13.24 11.42
CA GLU A 169 15.11 14.60 10.93
C GLU A 169 15.03 14.66 9.40
N THR A 170 15.67 13.70 8.72
CA THR A 170 15.65 13.60 7.26
C THR A 170 14.24 13.34 6.74
N ILE A 171 13.47 12.46 7.39
CA ILE A 171 12.08 12.17 7.01
C ILE A 171 11.21 13.42 7.17
N CYS A 172 11.32 14.13 8.31
CA CYS A 172 10.56 15.36 8.54
C CYS A 172 10.93 16.46 7.54
N ALA A 173 12.23 16.66 7.27
CA ALA A 173 12.70 17.63 6.28
C ALA A 173 12.15 17.31 4.88
N PHE A 174 12.14 16.03 4.50
CA PHE A 174 11.56 15.57 3.25
C PHE A 174 10.07 15.87 3.15
N LEU A 175 9.27 15.47 4.14
CA LEU A 175 7.82 15.68 4.13
C LEU A 175 7.46 17.17 4.17
N GLY A 176 8.19 17.97 4.93
CA GLY A 176 8.04 19.43 4.95
C GLY A 176 8.33 20.07 3.60
N GLY A 177 9.42 19.65 2.94
CA GLY A 177 9.73 20.08 1.57
C GLY A 177 8.63 19.69 0.58
N LEU A 178 8.04 18.50 0.67
CA LEU A 178 6.93 18.15 -0.22
C LEU A 178 5.70 19.06 -0.02
N ASP A 179 5.31 19.33 1.23
CA ASP A 179 4.16 20.19 1.54
C ASP A 179 4.33 21.63 1.04
N GLU A 180 5.50 22.22 1.29
CA GLU A 180 5.85 23.55 0.78
C GLU A 180 5.82 23.57 -0.77
N GLY A 181 6.20 22.46 -1.43
CA GLY A 181 6.26 22.36 -2.89
C GLY A 181 4.88 22.34 -3.53
N ILE A 182 3.95 21.65 -2.88
CA ILE A 182 2.54 21.64 -3.27
C ILE A 182 1.94 23.03 -3.02
N SER A 183 2.16 23.59 -1.83
CA SER A 183 1.61 24.90 -1.41
C SER A 183 2.06 26.04 -2.31
N SER A 184 3.30 26.01 -2.79
CA SER A 184 3.88 27.05 -3.66
C SER A 184 3.50 26.90 -5.15
N SER A 185 2.89 25.79 -5.54
CA SER A 185 2.44 25.58 -6.92
C SER A 185 1.13 26.32 -7.20
N SER A 186 0.97 26.91 -8.39
CA SER A 186 -0.26 27.62 -8.78
C SER A 186 -1.50 26.71 -8.75
N LEU A 187 -1.32 25.44 -9.09
CA LEU A 187 -2.35 24.41 -9.02
C LEU A 187 -2.70 24.07 -7.56
N GLY A 188 -1.70 23.88 -6.70
CA GLY A 188 -1.92 23.65 -5.26
C GLY A 188 -2.62 24.83 -4.58
N ALA A 189 -2.23 26.07 -4.92
CA ALA A 189 -2.89 27.27 -4.43
C ALA A 189 -4.36 27.37 -4.87
N ALA A 190 -4.66 27.05 -6.14
CA ALA A 190 -6.03 27.03 -6.65
C ALA A 190 -6.91 25.97 -5.95
N VAL A 191 -6.34 24.81 -5.64
CA VAL A 191 -7.02 23.74 -4.92
C VAL A 191 -7.28 24.14 -3.47
N MET A 192 -6.29 24.70 -2.79
CA MET A 192 -6.44 25.18 -1.41
C MET A 192 -7.44 26.34 -1.30
N GLN A 193 -7.64 27.11 -2.36
CA GLN A 193 -8.64 28.20 -2.39
C GLN A 193 -10.05 27.69 -2.66
N ASN A 194 -10.21 26.60 -3.42
CA ASN A 194 -11.51 26.08 -3.85
C ASN A 194 -12.01 24.91 -2.98
N HIS A 195 -11.78 24.93 -1.65
CA HIS A 195 -12.28 23.91 -0.70
C HIS A 195 -13.83 23.78 -0.60
N THR A 196 -14.57 24.05 -1.67
CA THR A 196 -16.03 24.12 -1.75
C THR A 196 -16.59 23.04 -2.67
N GLU A 197 -17.28 22.07 -2.07
CA GLU A 197 -18.38 21.20 -2.58
C GLU A 197 -18.27 20.48 -3.95
N GLU A 198 -17.75 21.09 -5.02
CA GLU A 198 -17.49 20.43 -6.31
C GLU A 198 -16.50 19.26 -6.18
N TYR A 199 -15.65 19.32 -5.16
CA TYR A 199 -14.71 18.28 -4.80
C TYR A 199 -15.34 17.13 -3.99
N GLN A 200 -16.61 17.17 -3.57
CA GLN A 200 -17.23 16.03 -2.86
C GLN A 200 -18.01 15.09 -3.78
N HIS A 201 -18.27 15.49 -5.03
CA HIS A 201 -19.12 14.76 -5.98
C HIS A 201 -18.35 13.98 -7.06
N VAL A 202 -17.07 13.68 -6.82
CA VAL A 202 -16.22 12.98 -7.80
C VAL A 202 -16.57 11.48 -7.92
N ASP A 203 -17.39 10.93 -7.03
CA ASP A 203 -17.97 9.58 -7.18
C ASP A 203 -18.83 9.44 -8.46
N GLY A 204 -19.23 10.57 -9.09
CA GLY A 204 -19.92 10.60 -10.38
C GLY A 204 -19.02 10.53 -11.62
N PHE A 205 -17.69 10.66 -11.49
CA PHE A 205 -16.77 10.48 -12.61
C PHE A 205 -16.51 8.99 -12.81
N MET A 206 -17.42 8.34 -13.55
CA MET A 206 -17.19 7.01 -14.09
C MET A 206 -15.94 7.07 -14.99
N LEU A 207 -14.80 6.65 -14.44
CA LEU A 207 -13.58 6.45 -15.23
C LEU A 207 -13.91 5.46 -16.34
N GLU A 208 -13.83 5.92 -17.59
CA GLU A 208 -14.24 5.11 -18.73
C GLU A 208 -13.35 3.85 -18.80
N HIS A 209 -13.97 2.69 -18.66
CA HIS A 209 -13.29 1.41 -18.82
C HIS A 209 -13.22 1.13 -20.32
N SER A 210 -12.10 1.53 -20.93
CA SER A 210 -11.90 1.51 -22.39
C SER A 210 -10.64 0.77 -22.83
N LEU A 211 -9.76 0.40 -21.89
CA LEU A 211 -8.47 -0.21 -22.20
C LEU A 211 -8.61 -1.73 -22.17
N THR A 212 -8.28 -2.42 -23.26
CA THR A 212 -8.30 -3.88 -23.29
C THR A 212 -7.17 -4.46 -22.44
N ILE A 213 -7.39 -5.64 -21.86
CA ILE A 213 -6.33 -6.37 -21.15
C ILE A 213 -5.18 -6.73 -22.10
N GLU A 214 -5.50 -7.06 -23.36
CA GLU A 214 -4.48 -7.33 -24.39
C GLU A 214 -3.59 -6.12 -24.62
N GLY A 215 -4.20 -4.95 -24.84
CA GLY A 215 -3.45 -3.70 -25.00
C GLY A 215 -2.65 -3.34 -23.75
N ALA A 216 -3.12 -3.67 -22.55
CA ALA A 216 -2.32 -3.45 -21.35
C ALA A 216 -1.02 -4.26 -21.37
N PHE A 217 -1.06 -5.53 -21.80
CA PHE A 217 0.14 -6.35 -21.94
C PHE A 217 1.02 -5.90 -23.10
N GLU A 218 0.45 -5.55 -24.27
CA GLU A 218 1.20 -4.97 -25.39
C GLU A 218 1.95 -3.70 -24.97
N LEU A 219 1.30 -2.83 -24.20
CA LEU A 219 1.94 -1.61 -23.67
C LEU A 219 3.06 -1.94 -22.68
N ILE A 220 2.86 -2.92 -21.79
CA ILE A 220 3.91 -3.40 -20.88
C ILE A 220 5.12 -3.90 -21.67
N GLU A 221 4.91 -4.73 -22.69
CA GLU A 221 6.00 -5.26 -23.52
C GLU A 221 6.77 -4.14 -24.23
N GLN A 222 6.07 -3.19 -24.83
CA GLN A 222 6.67 -2.05 -25.54
C GLN A 222 7.46 -1.16 -24.56
N VAL A 223 6.85 -0.79 -23.44
CA VAL A 223 7.48 0.06 -22.42
C VAL A 223 8.74 -0.60 -21.84
N LEU A 224 8.69 -1.88 -21.48
CA LEU A 224 9.84 -2.56 -20.89
C LEU A 224 11.00 -2.72 -21.87
N LYS A 225 10.69 -2.88 -23.15
CA LYS A 225 11.68 -2.89 -24.22
C LYS A 225 12.31 -1.52 -24.40
N ASP A 226 11.49 -0.47 -24.51
CA ASP A 226 11.95 0.86 -24.89
C ASP A 226 12.64 1.60 -23.73
N GLU A 227 12.16 1.44 -22.50
CA GLU A 227 12.70 2.13 -21.32
C GLU A 227 13.77 1.32 -20.57
N LEU A 228 13.69 -0.01 -20.59
CA LEU A 228 14.58 -0.87 -19.79
C LEU A 228 15.43 -1.85 -20.64
N GLY A 229 15.17 -1.97 -21.94
CA GLY A 229 15.87 -2.94 -22.80
C GLY A 229 15.53 -4.40 -22.46
N LEU A 230 14.40 -4.64 -21.79
CA LEU A 230 13.94 -5.98 -21.43
C LEU A 230 13.11 -6.57 -22.57
N LYS A 231 13.38 -7.83 -22.90
CA LYS A 231 12.49 -8.60 -23.78
C LYS A 231 11.47 -9.31 -22.90
N VAL A 232 10.20 -9.19 -23.25
CA VAL A 232 9.10 -9.90 -22.59
C VAL A 232 8.45 -10.82 -23.59
N GLU A 233 8.20 -12.06 -23.18
CA GLU A 233 7.40 -13.01 -23.93
C GLU A 233 6.22 -13.47 -23.07
N ARG A 234 5.02 -13.18 -23.54
CA ARG A 234 3.79 -13.65 -22.90
C ARG A 234 3.54 -15.11 -23.23
N LYS A 235 3.48 -15.95 -22.19
CA LYS A 235 3.10 -17.36 -22.29
C LYS A 235 1.59 -17.50 -22.06
N PRO A 236 0.86 -18.21 -22.94
CA PRO A 236 -0.56 -18.43 -22.78
C PRO A 236 -0.85 -19.30 -21.55
N TRP A 237 -2.03 -19.11 -20.95
CA TRP A 237 -2.55 -19.97 -19.89
C TRP A 237 -3.67 -20.84 -20.48
N ASP A 238 -3.55 -22.16 -20.40
CA ASP A 238 -4.40 -23.11 -21.15
C ASP A 238 -5.91 -23.01 -20.84
N ASP A 239 -6.29 -22.47 -19.68
CA ASP A 239 -7.69 -22.41 -19.21
C ASP A 239 -8.19 -20.98 -18.91
N ASP A 240 -7.62 -19.96 -19.55
CA ASP A 240 -8.04 -18.56 -19.33
C ASP A 240 -8.54 -17.86 -20.60
N SER A 241 -9.78 -18.20 -21.00
CA SER A 241 -10.50 -17.56 -22.11
C SER A 241 -10.72 -16.04 -21.99
N LYS A 242 -10.41 -15.45 -20.82
CA LYS A 242 -10.59 -14.02 -20.55
C LYS A 242 -9.28 -13.23 -20.53
N ASN A 243 -8.13 -13.89 -20.72
CA ASN A 243 -6.80 -13.26 -20.67
C ASN A 243 -6.51 -12.55 -19.32
N THR A 244 -7.19 -12.96 -18.25
CA THR A 244 -7.06 -12.45 -16.88
C THR A 244 -5.92 -13.07 -16.08
N ILE A 245 -5.30 -14.12 -16.58
CA ILE A 245 -4.11 -14.77 -16.06
C ILE A 245 -3.07 -14.76 -17.18
N ALA A 246 -1.86 -14.30 -16.88
CA ALA A 246 -0.78 -14.29 -17.85
C ALA A 246 0.53 -14.61 -17.15
N THR A 247 1.41 -15.33 -17.84
CA THR A 247 2.81 -15.47 -17.42
C THR A 247 3.68 -14.70 -18.39
N LEU A 248 4.50 -13.81 -17.89
CA LEU A 248 5.49 -13.05 -18.65
C LEU A 248 6.87 -13.66 -18.36
N GLU A 249 7.53 -14.17 -19.38
CA GLU A 249 8.95 -14.55 -19.33
C GLU A 249 9.78 -13.31 -19.66
N VAL A 250 10.63 -12.88 -18.73
CA VAL A 250 11.43 -11.65 -18.88
C VAL A 250 12.88 -12.03 -19.15
N SER A 251 13.49 -11.41 -20.15
CA SER A 251 14.85 -11.70 -20.61
C SER A 251 15.69 -10.43 -20.83
N ILE A 252 16.99 -10.54 -20.58
CA ILE A 252 18.00 -9.58 -21.01
C ILE A 252 18.80 -10.23 -22.15
N GLY A 253 18.70 -9.67 -23.36
CA GLY A 253 19.26 -10.31 -24.56
C GLY A 253 18.61 -11.69 -24.78
N GLN A 254 19.42 -12.75 -24.72
CA GLN A 254 18.95 -14.14 -24.86
C GLN A 254 18.80 -14.87 -23.51
N SER A 255 19.13 -14.22 -22.41
CA SER A 255 19.09 -14.85 -21.08
C SER A 255 17.79 -14.51 -20.36
N VAL A 256 17.02 -15.55 -20.03
CA VAL A 256 15.85 -15.41 -19.16
C VAL A 256 16.31 -15.05 -17.74
N ILE A 257 15.73 -13.99 -17.19
CA ILE A 257 16.05 -13.48 -15.85
C ILE A 257 14.97 -13.79 -14.81
N GLY A 258 13.79 -14.24 -15.24
CA GLY A 258 12.71 -14.63 -14.35
C GLY A 258 11.33 -14.56 -14.98
N HIS A 259 10.32 -14.79 -14.15
CA HIS A 259 8.91 -14.84 -14.59
C HIS A 259 8.02 -13.96 -13.73
N ILE A 260 7.05 -13.32 -14.36
CA ILE A 260 6.00 -12.53 -13.69
C ILE A 260 4.66 -13.19 -14.01
N LEU A 261 3.95 -13.63 -12.99
CA LEU A 261 2.58 -14.14 -13.11
C LEU A 261 1.63 -13.00 -12.77
N TYR A 262 0.70 -12.70 -13.67
CA TYR A 262 -0.43 -11.83 -13.40
C TYR A 262 -1.67 -12.66 -13.10
N ASP A 263 -2.35 -12.34 -12.01
CA ASP A 263 -3.74 -12.73 -11.75
C ASP A 263 -4.57 -11.45 -11.62
N LEU A 264 -5.27 -11.08 -12.69
CA LEU A 264 -6.11 -9.89 -12.79
C LEU A 264 -7.55 -10.15 -12.32
N ARG A 265 -7.94 -11.39 -12.04
CA ARG A 265 -9.34 -11.76 -11.80
C ARG A 265 -9.91 -11.01 -10.59
N ALA A 266 -11.13 -10.49 -10.73
CA ALA A 266 -11.95 -10.12 -9.58
C ALA A 266 -12.48 -11.40 -8.92
N SER A 267 -12.14 -11.60 -7.65
CA SER A 267 -12.62 -12.72 -6.86
C SER A 267 -12.85 -12.27 -5.43
N PHE A 268 -14.01 -12.61 -4.87
CA PHE A 268 -14.31 -12.41 -3.46
C PHE A 268 -13.43 -13.25 -2.52
N ALA A 269 -12.68 -14.23 -3.07
CA ALA A 269 -11.70 -15.02 -2.34
C ALA A 269 -10.29 -14.41 -2.35
N LYS A 270 -10.03 -13.40 -3.19
CA LYS A 270 -8.74 -12.68 -3.19
C LYS A 270 -8.77 -11.60 -2.09
N PRO A 271 -7.68 -11.42 -1.34
CA PRO A 271 -7.56 -10.31 -0.40
C PRO A 271 -7.79 -8.97 -1.10
N ALA A 272 -8.37 -8.00 -0.38
CA ALA A 272 -8.57 -6.64 -0.90
C ALA A 272 -7.23 -5.96 -1.27
N GLY A 273 -7.24 -5.16 -2.34
CA GLY A 273 -6.07 -4.42 -2.82
C GLY A 273 -5.13 -5.24 -3.72
N ASN A 274 -4.51 -4.54 -4.68
CA ASN A 274 -3.48 -5.11 -5.54
C ASN A 274 -2.19 -5.32 -4.75
N ARG A 275 -1.43 -6.36 -5.11
CA ARG A 275 -0.17 -6.69 -4.44
C ARG A 275 0.73 -7.56 -5.28
N THR A 276 2.02 -7.47 -4.99
CA THR A 276 3.05 -8.35 -5.53
C THR A 276 3.56 -9.31 -4.45
N ILE A 277 3.74 -10.57 -4.82
CA ILE A 277 4.26 -11.64 -3.95
C ILE A 277 5.49 -12.24 -4.62
N ALA A 278 6.60 -12.32 -3.88
CA ALA A 278 7.75 -13.10 -4.29
C ALA A 278 7.45 -14.60 -4.09
N ILE A 279 7.32 -15.35 -5.18
CA ILE A 279 7.04 -16.80 -5.16
C ILE A 279 8.35 -17.58 -5.03
N ALA A 280 9.37 -17.19 -5.79
CA ALA A 280 10.71 -17.78 -5.72
C ALA A 280 11.74 -16.67 -5.86
N CYS A 281 12.76 -16.66 -4.99
CA CYS A 281 13.88 -15.72 -5.09
C CYS A 281 14.99 -16.31 -5.98
N HIS A 282 15.91 -15.45 -6.44
CA HIS A 282 17.19 -15.90 -7.01
C HIS A 282 17.89 -16.83 -6.03
N GLY A 283 18.34 -17.99 -6.53
CA GLY A 283 18.99 -18.99 -5.71
C GLY A 283 20.07 -19.76 -6.46
N ASP A 284 21.30 -19.69 -5.97
CA ASP A 284 22.42 -20.50 -6.45
C ASP A 284 22.47 -21.81 -5.67
N SER A 285 21.58 -22.74 -5.98
CA SER A 285 21.74 -24.12 -5.51
C SER A 285 22.83 -24.81 -6.35
N ARG A 286 23.65 -25.67 -5.73
CA ARG A 286 24.78 -26.38 -6.40
C ARG A 286 24.38 -27.26 -7.60
N ALA A 287 23.09 -27.44 -7.88
CA ALA A 287 22.59 -28.28 -8.97
C ALA A 287 21.84 -27.52 -10.08
N GLN A 288 21.26 -26.34 -9.79
CA GLN A 288 20.62 -25.49 -10.80
C GLN A 288 20.38 -24.07 -10.24
N ALA A 289 20.59 -23.06 -11.08
CA ALA A 289 20.21 -21.68 -10.78
C ALA A 289 18.68 -21.55 -10.81
N GLN A 290 18.07 -21.22 -9.67
CA GLN A 290 16.63 -20.95 -9.58
C GLN A 290 16.37 -19.54 -10.11
N LEU A 291 15.55 -19.45 -11.16
CA LEU A 291 15.05 -18.16 -11.64
C LEU A 291 13.98 -17.60 -10.68
N PRO A 292 13.97 -16.29 -10.41
CA PRO A 292 12.98 -15.66 -9.57
C PRO A 292 11.60 -15.66 -10.25
N ILE A 293 10.57 -15.69 -9.42
CA ILE A 293 9.18 -15.69 -9.83
C ILE A 293 8.40 -14.71 -8.95
N ALA A 294 7.73 -13.75 -9.57
CA ALA A 294 6.82 -12.81 -8.89
C ALA A 294 5.37 -13.07 -9.31
N LEU A 295 4.43 -12.91 -8.38
CA LEU A 295 2.98 -12.91 -8.64
C LEU A 295 2.42 -11.51 -8.40
N CYS A 296 1.92 -10.88 -9.44
CA CYS A 296 1.11 -9.67 -9.41
C CYS A 296 -0.37 -10.05 -9.29
N SER A 297 -0.92 -10.00 -8.08
CA SER A 297 -2.34 -10.22 -7.82
C SER A 297 -3.08 -8.89 -7.87
N CYS A 298 -3.73 -8.62 -9.00
CA CYS A 298 -4.52 -7.40 -9.23
C CYS A 298 -6.01 -7.72 -9.30
N ASN A 299 -6.87 -6.81 -8.88
CA ASN A 299 -8.30 -6.90 -9.06
C ASN A 299 -8.75 -5.80 -10.02
N ILE A 300 -9.12 -6.17 -11.25
CA ILE A 300 -9.54 -5.23 -12.28
C ILE A 300 -11.07 -5.15 -12.43
N GLY A 301 -11.82 -5.68 -11.47
CA GLY A 301 -13.27 -5.80 -11.55
C GLY A 301 -13.73 -6.95 -12.46
N THR A 302 -15.03 -7.01 -12.72
CA THR A 302 -15.66 -8.09 -13.52
C THR A 302 -15.67 -7.81 -15.02
N GLY A 303 -15.23 -6.62 -15.44
CA GLY A 303 -15.18 -6.20 -16.83
C GLY A 303 -13.97 -6.75 -17.59
N ARG A 304 -14.03 -6.69 -18.93
CA ARG A 304 -12.90 -7.01 -19.82
C ARG A 304 -12.03 -5.79 -20.17
N LEU A 305 -12.42 -4.62 -19.68
CA LEU A 305 -11.78 -3.33 -19.95
C LEU A 305 -11.31 -2.71 -18.64
N LEU A 306 -10.15 -2.07 -18.69
CA LEU A 306 -9.51 -1.37 -17.59
C LEU A 306 -9.82 0.13 -17.71
N SER A 307 -9.98 0.77 -16.56
CA SER A 307 -9.79 2.22 -16.48
C SER A 307 -8.29 2.55 -16.46
N PHE A 308 -7.94 3.81 -16.72
CA PHE A 308 -6.54 4.25 -16.59
C PHE A 308 -6.02 4.07 -15.16
N GLY A 309 -6.85 4.32 -14.13
CA GLY A 309 -6.49 4.08 -12.73
C GLY A 309 -6.18 2.61 -12.43
N MET A 310 -6.94 1.67 -12.98
CA MET A 310 -6.61 0.24 -12.87
C MET A 310 -5.29 -0.10 -13.56
N LEU A 311 -5.02 0.51 -14.72
CA LEU A 311 -3.76 0.31 -15.43
C LEU A 311 -2.55 0.87 -14.65
N ILE A 312 -2.70 2.02 -13.98
CA ILE A 312 -1.70 2.55 -13.03
C ILE A 312 -1.40 1.49 -11.97
N SER A 313 -2.42 0.90 -11.34
CA SER A 313 -2.19 -0.14 -10.34
C SER A 313 -1.55 -1.41 -10.91
N VAL A 314 -1.80 -1.78 -12.16
CA VAL A 314 -1.12 -2.91 -12.83
C VAL A 314 0.38 -2.60 -13.04
N PHE A 315 0.70 -1.37 -13.44
CA PHE A 315 2.09 -0.89 -13.58
C PHE A 315 2.80 -0.74 -12.23
N HIS A 316 2.08 -0.36 -11.18
CA HIS A 316 2.61 -0.34 -9.81
C HIS A 316 3.15 -1.72 -9.41
N GLU A 317 2.32 -2.76 -9.53
CA GLU A 317 2.74 -4.13 -9.23
C GLU A 317 3.85 -4.63 -10.16
N LEU A 318 3.84 -4.19 -11.43
CA LEU A 318 4.93 -4.49 -12.36
C LEU A 318 6.28 -4.02 -11.83
N GLY A 319 6.35 -2.82 -11.26
CA GLY A 319 7.61 -2.27 -10.73
C GLY A 319 8.16 -3.09 -9.56
N HIS A 320 7.30 -3.56 -8.65
CA HIS A 320 7.72 -4.50 -7.60
C HIS A 320 8.23 -5.83 -8.18
N ALA A 321 7.50 -6.40 -9.15
CA ALA A 321 7.90 -7.65 -9.78
C ALA A 321 9.26 -7.52 -10.50
N LEU A 322 9.49 -6.42 -11.22
CA LEU A 322 10.77 -6.15 -11.89
C LEU A 322 11.91 -5.98 -10.89
N ASP A 323 11.70 -5.26 -9.79
CA ASP A 323 12.73 -5.12 -8.76
C ASP A 323 13.07 -6.46 -8.12
N HIS A 324 12.09 -7.36 -7.95
CA HIS A 324 12.33 -8.72 -7.51
C HIS A 324 13.20 -9.51 -8.49
N LEU A 325 12.86 -9.47 -9.78
CA LEU A 325 13.52 -10.23 -10.84
C LEU A 325 14.97 -9.76 -11.09
N LEU A 326 15.20 -8.45 -11.03
CA LEU A 326 16.49 -7.83 -11.37
C LEU A 326 17.51 -7.88 -10.23
N ASP A 327 17.12 -8.29 -9.03
CA ASP A 327 18.01 -8.34 -7.88
C ASP A 327 18.51 -9.76 -7.56
N PRO A 328 19.80 -10.02 -7.77
CA PRO A 328 20.39 -11.32 -7.47
C PRO A 328 20.51 -11.59 -5.96
N GLN A 329 20.29 -10.61 -5.08
CA GLN A 329 20.51 -10.73 -3.63
C GLN A 329 19.25 -11.00 -2.81
N GLY A 330 18.14 -11.32 -3.46
CA GLY A 330 16.91 -11.76 -2.79
C GLY A 330 15.66 -10.99 -3.18
N GLY A 331 15.76 -9.89 -3.93
CA GLY A 331 14.62 -9.16 -4.48
C GLY A 331 13.77 -8.48 -3.41
N LEU A 332 12.45 -8.38 -3.62
CA LEU A 332 11.52 -7.71 -2.69
C LEU A 332 11.72 -8.11 -1.21
N PRO A 333 11.89 -9.41 -0.84
CA PRO A 333 12.19 -9.79 0.54
C PRO A 333 13.53 -9.28 1.11
N SER A 334 14.36 -8.56 0.35
CA SER A 334 15.62 -8.00 0.86
C SER A 334 15.58 -6.48 1.02
N ARG A 335 14.48 -5.83 0.63
CA ARG A 335 14.36 -4.37 0.61
C ARG A 335 14.01 -3.79 1.97
N ALA A 336 14.63 -2.66 2.28
CA ALA A 336 14.17 -1.74 3.32
C ALA A 336 12.73 -1.31 3.00
N ILE A 337 11.90 -1.16 4.03
CA ILE A 337 10.47 -0.97 3.83
C ILE A 337 10.14 0.38 3.18
N ASP A 338 10.96 1.39 3.47
CA ASP A 338 10.81 2.77 3.02
C ASP A 338 11.36 3.01 1.61
N GLU A 339 12.03 2.00 1.06
CA GLU A 339 12.60 1.98 -0.28
C GLU A 339 11.82 1.06 -1.24
N LEU A 340 10.87 0.28 -0.71
CA LEU A 340 10.09 -0.72 -1.47
C LEU A 340 9.31 -0.12 -2.64
N GLU A 341 8.78 1.09 -2.44
CA GLU A 341 7.88 1.76 -3.40
C GLU A 341 8.61 2.46 -4.55
N VAL A 342 9.94 2.49 -4.54
CA VAL A 342 10.73 3.23 -5.54
C VAL A 342 10.49 2.67 -6.95
N ALA A 343 10.58 1.35 -7.11
CA ALA A 343 10.42 0.71 -8.41
C ALA A 343 8.96 0.72 -8.90
N SER A 344 8.00 0.55 -8.00
CA SER A 344 6.56 0.56 -8.32
C SER A 344 6.11 1.94 -8.81
N ARG A 345 6.47 3.02 -8.11
CA ARG A 345 6.18 4.41 -8.53
C ARG A 345 6.92 4.81 -9.81
N TYR A 346 8.13 4.31 -10.03
CA TYR A 346 8.84 4.53 -11.30
C TYR A 346 8.02 4.00 -12.48
N MET A 347 7.49 2.78 -12.39
CA MET A 347 6.69 2.20 -13.47
C MET A 347 5.37 2.95 -13.69
N GLU A 348 4.73 3.50 -12.65
CA GLU A 348 3.58 4.40 -12.83
C GLU A 348 3.96 5.66 -13.61
N THR A 349 5.11 6.25 -13.30
CA THR A 349 5.62 7.44 -14.00
C THR A 349 5.89 7.15 -15.46
N ILE A 350 6.45 5.97 -15.76
CA ILE A 350 6.67 5.53 -17.14
C ILE A 350 5.35 5.34 -17.89
N LEU A 351 4.32 4.76 -17.26
CA LEU A 351 2.98 4.69 -17.84
C LEU A 351 2.46 6.09 -18.19
N VAL A 352 2.57 7.06 -17.29
CA VAL A 352 2.13 8.45 -17.54
C VAL A 352 2.93 9.08 -18.69
N LYS A 353 4.26 8.88 -18.71
CA LYS A 353 5.13 9.37 -19.79
C LYS A 353 4.73 8.79 -21.14
N SER A 354 4.34 7.51 -21.20
CA SER A 354 3.89 6.85 -22.43
C SER A 354 2.68 7.56 -23.07
N VAL A 355 1.82 8.22 -22.27
CA VAL A 355 0.70 9.03 -22.77
C VAL A 355 1.19 10.30 -23.47
N ALA A 356 2.26 10.91 -22.94
CA ALA A 356 2.82 12.16 -23.43
C ALA A 356 3.72 11.96 -24.66
N ASP A 357 4.50 10.88 -24.73
CA ASP A 357 5.42 10.60 -25.83
C ASP A 357 4.78 9.85 -27.02
N GLY A 358 3.53 9.41 -26.87
CA GLY A 358 2.75 8.78 -27.92
C GLY A 358 2.79 7.25 -27.92
N THR A 359 3.64 6.62 -27.09
CA THR A 359 3.70 5.15 -26.93
C THR A 359 2.36 4.55 -26.53
N PHE A 360 1.63 5.21 -25.62
CA PHE A 360 0.28 4.78 -25.26
C PHE A 360 -0.67 4.79 -26.46
N ALA A 361 -0.51 5.76 -27.36
CA ALA A 361 -1.37 5.93 -28.53
C ALA A 361 -1.12 4.85 -29.60
N THR A 362 0.07 4.25 -29.65
CA THR A 362 0.35 3.15 -30.59
C THR A 362 -0.41 1.90 -30.23
N VAL A 363 -0.65 1.68 -28.93
CA VAL A 363 -1.38 0.52 -28.40
C VAL A 363 -2.88 0.79 -28.27
N PHE A 364 -3.26 2.00 -27.87
CA PHE A 364 -4.66 2.42 -27.68
C PHE A 364 -5.07 3.57 -28.62
N PRO A 365 -4.99 3.40 -29.96
CA PRO A 365 -5.14 4.49 -30.92
C PRO A 365 -6.54 5.13 -30.91
N HIS A 366 -7.57 4.37 -30.54
CA HIS A 366 -8.96 4.85 -30.50
C HIS A 366 -9.38 5.45 -29.16
N VAL A 367 -8.52 5.36 -28.14
CA VAL A 367 -8.90 5.69 -26.77
C VAL A 367 -8.58 7.15 -26.42
N LEU A 368 -7.52 7.74 -26.97
CA LEU A 368 -7.05 9.10 -26.64
C LEU A 368 -7.91 10.23 -27.25
N THR A 369 -9.23 10.11 -27.16
CA THR A 369 -10.17 11.21 -27.42
C THR A 369 -9.92 12.38 -26.47
N LYS A 370 -10.40 13.59 -26.82
CA LYS A 370 -10.31 14.76 -25.92
C LYS A 370 -10.91 14.48 -24.54
N ARG A 371 -12.00 13.69 -24.49
CA ARG A 371 -12.65 13.27 -23.25
C ARG A 371 -11.74 12.37 -22.41
N TYR A 372 -11.18 11.33 -23.02
CA TYR A 372 -10.34 10.38 -22.29
C TYR A 372 -9.06 11.02 -21.76
N ARG A 373 -8.45 11.96 -22.50
CA ARG A 373 -7.32 12.76 -22.01
C ARG A 373 -7.70 13.59 -20.79
N ALA A 374 -8.91 14.18 -20.78
CA ALA A 374 -9.42 14.87 -19.61
C ALA A 374 -9.63 13.91 -18.42
N ASP A 375 -10.09 12.68 -18.67
CA ASP A 375 -10.24 11.65 -17.62
C ASP A 375 -8.88 11.19 -17.05
N ILE A 376 -7.86 10.99 -17.90
CA ILE A 376 -6.48 10.72 -17.46
C ILE A 376 -5.97 11.88 -16.61
N ARG A 377 -6.07 13.11 -17.12
CA ARG A 377 -5.63 14.31 -16.41
C ARG A 377 -6.32 14.41 -15.05
N MET A 378 -7.63 14.17 -14.99
CA MET A 378 -8.38 14.23 -13.73
C MET A 378 -7.98 13.11 -12.76
N THR A 379 -7.73 11.90 -13.26
CA THR A 379 -7.20 10.78 -12.46
C THR A 379 -5.88 11.17 -11.80
N LEU A 380 -4.95 11.73 -12.58
CA LEU A 380 -3.65 12.16 -12.08
C LEU A 380 -3.79 13.36 -11.13
N LEU A 381 -4.63 14.35 -11.46
CA LEU A 381 -4.90 15.46 -10.57
C LEU A 381 -5.44 14.98 -9.22
N ARG A 382 -6.40 14.04 -9.21
CA ARG A 382 -6.91 13.44 -7.97
C ARG A 382 -5.78 12.84 -7.12
N GLN A 383 -4.91 12.03 -7.72
CA GLN A 383 -3.77 11.43 -7.01
C GLN A 383 -2.88 12.51 -6.39
N HIS A 384 -2.47 13.51 -7.17
CA HIS A 384 -1.47 14.49 -6.73
C HIS A 384 -2.02 15.57 -5.79
N VAL A 385 -3.27 15.94 -5.97
CA VAL A 385 -3.87 17.08 -5.30
C VAL A 385 -4.63 16.66 -4.04
N TRP A 386 -5.16 15.44 -4.02
CA TRP A 386 -6.09 15.01 -2.99
C TRP A 386 -5.56 13.86 -2.15
N GLU A 387 -4.87 12.91 -2.79
CA GLU A 387 -4.30 11.76 -2.10
C GLU A 387 -2.97 12.13 -1.43
N ILE A 388 -2.08 12.88 -2.10
CA ILE A 388 -0.79 13.29 -1.52
C ILE A 388 -0.91 14.10 -0.21
N PRO A 389 -1.76 15.15 -0.07
CA PRO A 389 -1.89 15.84 1.22
C PRO A 389 -2.38 14.92 2.35
N ALA A 390 -3.26 13.98 2.03
CA ALA A 390 -3.74 12.99 3.00
C ALA A 390 -2.66 11.95 3.34
N GLU A 391 -1.84 11.55 2.38
CA GLU A 391 -0.67 10.70 2.58
C GLU A 391 0.41 11.41 3.41
N LEU A 392 0.66 12.69 3.16
CA LEU A 392 1.58 13.52 3.94
C LEU A 392 1.14 13.55 5.40
N LEU A 393 -0.15 13.79 5.64
CA LEU A 393 -0.73 13.79 6.97
C LEU A 393 -0.62 12.42 7.65
N SER A 394 -0.89 11.35 6.89
CA SER A 394 -0.79 9.98 7.40
C SER A 394 0.65 9.59 7.73
N ALA A 395 1.63 10.02 6.93
CA ALA A 395 3.05 9.79 7.15
C ALA A 395 3.59 10.53 8.38
N TYR A 396 3.27 11.83 8.52
CA TYR A 396 3.64 12.59 9.71
C TYR A 396 2.96 12.06 10.97
N PHE A 397 1.68 11.69 10.88
CA PHE A 397 0.95 11.08 11.98
C PHE A 397 1.59 9.77 12.40
N ASP A 398 1.86 8.85 11.46
CA ASP A 398 2.54 7.57 11.70
C ASP A 398 3.88 7.75 12.41
N LEU A 399 4.72 8.65 11.89
CA LEU A 399 6.02 8.94 12.50
C LEU A 399 5.86 9.42 13.95
N ASN A 400 4.97 10.39 14.19
CA ASN A 400 4.72 10.91 15.54
C ASN A 400 4.03 9.89 16.46
N VAL A 401 3.36 8.86 15.93
CA VAL A 401 2.86 7.75 16.75
C VAL A 401 4.02 7.08 17.46
N TYR A 402 5.15 6.83 16.80
CA TYR A 402 6.25 6.07 17.38
C TYR A 402 7.35 6.93 18.01
N THR A 403 7.53 8.19 17.57
CA THR A 403 8.55 9.09 18.14
C THR A 403 8.04 9.91 19.33
N SER A 404 6.72 10.06 19.50
CA SER A 404 6.15 10.79 20.64
C SER A 404 6.22 9.99 21.94
N SER A 405 6.87 10.56 22.96
CA SER A 405 6.90 9.99 24.32
C SER A 405 5.55 9.99 25.05
N ALA A 406 4.53 10.65 24.48
CA ALA A 406 3.28 10.97 25.16
C ALA A 406 2.07 10.08 24.79
N MET A 407 2.17 9.13 23.86
CA MET A 407 1.00 8.32 23.47
C MET A 407 0.74 7.17 24.46
N SER A 408 0.05 7.49 25.55
CA SER A 408 -0.29 6.52 26.61
C SER A 408 -1.79 6.25 26.74
N ARG A 409 -2.63 7.14 26.21
CA ARG A 409 -4.09 7.06 26.22
C ARG A 409 -4.69 7.43 24.86
N ILE A 410 -5.98 7.17 24.68
CA ILE A 410 -6.72 7.43 23.44
C ILE A 410 -6.70 8.92 23.09
N GLU A 411 -6.81 9.80 24.09
CA GLU A 411 -6.83 11.26 23.89
C GLU A 411 -5.50 11.80 23.36
N ASP A 412 -4.41 11.08 23.60
CA ASP A 412 -3.09 11.47 23.12
C ASP A 412 -2.95 11.23 21.60
N VAL A 413 -3.73 10.30 21.03
CA VAL A 413 -3.75 10.03 19.58
C VAL A 413 -4.32 11.22 18.80
N ALA A 414 -5.42 11.81 19.30
CA ALA A 414 -6.02 13.00 18.69
C ALA A 414 -5.05 14.20 18.73
N LYS A 415 -4.32 14.39 19.83
CA LYS A 415 -3.30 15.45 19.93
C LYS A 415 -2.14 15.25 18.96
N ILE A 416 -1.71 14.00 18.77
CA ILE A 416 -0.66 13.65 17.79
C ILE A 416 -1.14 13.96 16.37
N PHE A 417 -2.39 13.64 16.06
CA PHE A 417 -3.01 14.02 14.79
C PHE A 417 -3.07 15.54 14.61
N ASP A 418 -3.53 16.30 15.62
CA ASP A 418 -3.59 17.75 15.53
C ASP A 418 -2.21 18.38 15.32
N LYS A 419 -1.17 17.83 15.98
CA LYS A 419 0.22 18.25 15.77
C LYS A 419 0.69 17.97 14.36
N ALA A 420 0.40 16.79 13.81
CA ALA A 420 0.73 16.43 12.43
C ALA A 420 0.00 17.32 11.42
N ARG A 421 -1.30 17.57 11.63
CA ARG A 421 -2.12 18.44 10.78
C ARG A 421 -1.64 19.89 10.80
N ALA A 422 -1.21 20.40 11.95
CA ALA A 422 -0.65 21.74 12.06
C ALA A 422 0.70 21.92 11.33
N LYS A 423 1.38 20.82 10.98
CA LYS A 423 2.66 20.85 10.27
C LYS A 423 2.53 20.83 8.74
N ILE A 424 1.34 20.56 8.22
CA ILE A 424 1.11 20.33 6.79
C ILE A 424 0.03 21.30 6.34
N ALA A 425 0.43 22.39 5.69
CA ALA A 425 -0.47 23.45 5.30
C ALA A 425 -1.58 22.93 4.36
N THR A 426 -1.23 22.03 3.45
CA THR A 426 -2.14 21.44 2.46
C THR A 426 -3.18 20.49 3.06
N ALA A 427 -2.97 20.02 4.29
CA ALA A 427 -3.82 19.04 4.96
C ALA A 427 -4.69 19.63 6.08
N ALA A 428 -4.67 20.95 6.29
CA ALA A 428 -5.34 21.63 7.40
C ALA A 428 -6.85 21.35 7.47
N ALA A 429 -7.52 21.19 6.33
CA ALA A 429 -8.95 20.91 6.22
C ALA A 429 -9.32 19.42 6.39
N ILE A 430 -8.34 18.51 6.47
CA ILE A 430 -8.61 17.08 6.56
C ILE A 430 -9.07 16.75 7.99
N PRO A 431 -10.27 16.16 8.18
CA PRO A 431 -10.78 15.81 9.49
C PRO A 431 -10.14 14.51 10.00
N PHE A 432 -10.15 14.32 11.32
CA PHE A 432 -9.51 13.19 12.00
C PHE A 432 -10.09 11.84 11.55
N GLU A 433 -11.41 11.80 11.31
CA GLU A 433 -12.13 10.61 10.87
C GLU A 433 -11.72 10.17 9.46
N SER A 434 -11.39 11.11 8.58
CA SER A 434 -10.84 10.81 7.25
C SER A 434 -9.46 10.17 7.34
N MET A 435 -8.62 10.61 8.28
CA MET A 435 -7.32 9.98 8.52
C MET A 435 -7.50 8.56 9.04
N LEU A 436 -8.38 8.32 10.01
CA LEU A 436 -8.61 6.97 10.56
C LEU A 436 -9.27 5.99 9.57
N ARG A 437 -9.84 6.49 8.48
CA ARG A 437 -10.24 5.66 7.34
C ARG A 437 -9.03 5.23 6.50
N ARG A 438 -8.07 6.14 6.30
CA ARG A 438 -6.89 5.97 5.44
C ARG A 438 -5.71 5.29 6.15
N PHE A 439 -5.58 5.45 7.46
CA PHE A 439 -4.63 4.75 8.31
C PHE A 439 -5.10 3.32 8.47
N ASP A 440 -4.87 2.53 7.44
CA ASP A 440 -5.47 1.22 7.22
C ASP A 440 -4.66 0.08 7.85
N VAL A 441 -5.05 -1.15 7.51
CA VAL A 441 -4.36 -2.36 7.97
C VAL A 441 -2.89 -2.40 7.52
N ALA A 442 -2.58 -1.87 6.33
CA ALA A 442 -1.21 -1.80 5.83
C ALA A 442 -0.37 -0.78 6.62
N SER A 443 -0.96 0.36 6.99
CA SER A 443 -0.33 1.38 7.84
C SER A 443 0.08 0.81 9.21
N VAL A 444 -0.78 0.01 9.83
CA VAL A 444 -0.51 -0.55 11.16
C VAL A 444 0.33 -1.84 11.12
N GLY A 445 0.31 -2.55 9.99
CA GLY A 445 0.92 -3.87 9.83
C GLY A 445 2.24 -3.86 9.07
N LYS A 446 2.28 -3.24 7.89
CA LYS A 446 3.42 -3.29 6.96
C LYS A 446 4.31 -2.04 7.08
N TYR A 447 3.73 -0.85 7.04
CA TYR A 447 4.46 0.43 6.95
C TYR A 447 4.56 1.17 8.28
N GLN A 448 4.63 0.46 9.39
CA GLN A 448 4.78 1.07 10.71
C GLN A 448 6.08 1.91 10.74
N CYS A 449 6.00 3.17 11.15
CA CYS A 449 7.10 4.15 11.08
C CYS A 449 7.54 4.51 9.65
N ALA A 450 6.91 3.94 8.62
CA ALA A 450 7.37 3.97 7.24
C ALA A 450 6.25 4.35 6.26
N ASN A 451 5.13 4.91 6.73
CA ASN A 451 4.08 5.36 5.81
C ASN A 451 4.58 6.44 4.83
N TYR A 452 5.65 7.16 5.19
CA TYR A 452 6.31 8.11 4.28
C TYR A 452 6.92 7.43 3.04
N ALA A 453 7.14 6.10 3.04
CA ALA A 453 7.70 5.33 1.93
C ALA A 453 7.01 5.61 0.59
N TYR A 454 5.67 5.68 0.63
CA TYR A 454 4.85 5.97 -0.53
C TYR A 454 5.15 7.35 -1.13
N LEU A 455 5.44 8.34 -0.29
CA LEU A 455 5.80 9.68 -0.74
C LEU A 455 7.29 9.75 -1.12
N TRP A 456 8.13 9.09 -0.34
CA TRP A 456 9.58 9.01 -0.55
C TRP A 456 9.89 8.59 -1.97
N SER A 457 9.21 7.54 -2.45
CA SER A 457 9.30 7.00 -3.81
C SER A 457 8.87 7.98 -4.92
N HIS A 458 7.98 8.94 -4.67
CA HIS A 458 7.63 9.99 -5.65
C HIS A 458 8.80 10.93 -5.97
N SER A 459 9.80 10.99 -5.09
CA SER A 459 11.04 11.75 -5.33
C SER A 459 11.90 11.15 -6.45
N PHE A 460 11.63 9.90 -6.84
CA PHE A 460 12.40 9.13 -7.80
C PHE A 460 11.78 9.18 -9.20
N ASN A 461 11.49 10.39 -9.70
CA ASN A 461 11.01 10.58 -11.08
C ASN A 461 12.13 10.57 -12.13
N GLY A 462 11.79 9.98 -13.29
CA GLY A 462 12.66 9.44 -14.35
C GLY A 462 13.47 10.38 -15.25
N ASP A 463 13.89 11.56 -14.76
CA ASP A 463 14.97 12.31 -15.46
C ASP A 463 16.32 11.56 -15.35
N SER A 464 16.47 10.68 -14.34
CA SER A 464 17.57 9.70 -14.26
C SER A 464 17.33 8.61 -15.29
N CYS A 465 17.70 8.92 -16.52
CA CYS A 465 17.62 8.04 -17.66
C CYS A 465 18.45 6.78 -17.39
N ILE A 466 17.83 5.66 -17.00
CA ILE A 466 18.44 4.33 -17.18
C ILE A 466 18.44 4.09 -18.69
N ARG A 467 19.32 4.77 -19.44
CA ARG A 467 19.40 4.58 -20.89
C ARG A 467 19.80 3.13 -21.17
N ASN A 468 18.83 2.35 -21.64
CA ASN A 468 18.95 1.11 -22.40
C ASN A 468 19.75 -0.05 -21.78
N THR A 469 19.95 -0.11 -20.46
CA THR A 469 20.45 -1.33 -19.84
C THR A 469 19.85 -1.57 -18.46
N ALA A 470 18.74 -2.31 -18.39
CA ALA A 470 18.48 -3.12 -17.21
C ALA A 470 19.68 -4.05 -16.98
N LYS A 471 20.23 -4.04 -15.77
CA LYS A 471 21.32 -4.93 -15.37
C LYS A 471 20.87 -5.68 -14.13
N VAL A 472 21.20 -6.96 -14.09
CA VAL A 472 21.11 -7.74 -12.85
C VAL A 472 22.23 -7.25 -11.94
N THR A 473 21.88 -6.47 -10.92
CA THR A 473 22.84 -5.88 -9.98
C THR A 473 22.33 -6.03 -8.56
N PRO A 474 23.21 -6.15 -7.55
CA PRO A 474 22.82 -6.05 -6.16
C PRO A 474 21.88 -4.86 -5.90
N GLY A 475 20.71 -5.13 -5.33
CA GLY A 475 19.71 -4.09 -5.09
C GLY A 475 18.77 -3.81 -6.26
N GLY A 476 18.81 -4.62 -7.33
CA GLY A 476 17.79 -4.64 -8.40
C GLY A 476 17.60 -3.33 -9.17
N LEU A 477 16.35 -3.12 -9.61
CA LEU A 477 15.95 -1.88 -10.27
C LEU A 477 16.06 -0.70 -9.31
N HIS A 478 15.76 -0.92 -8.02
CA HIS A 478 15.90 0.06 -6.97
C HIS A 478 17.30 0.70 -6.94
N ALA A 479 18.38 -0.09 -6.87
CA ALA A 479 19.75 0.44 -6.77
C ALA A 479 20.14 1.32 -7.97
N SER A 480 19.62 0.99 -9.15
CA SER A 480 19.84 1.80 -10.36
C SER A 480 19.12 3.15 -10.27
N LEU A 481 17.91 3.17 -9.69
CA LEU A 481 17.10 4.38 -9.52
C LEU A 481 17.61 5.29 -8.39
N THR A 482 18.21 4.74 -7.34
CA THR A 482 18.62 5.52 -6.16
C THR A 482 20.05 6.06 -6.21
N LYS A 483 20.89 5.55 -7.11
CA LYS A 483 22.31 5.92 -7.25
C LYS A 483 22.58 7.42 -7.38
N ASP A 484 21.68 8.16 -8.04
CA ASP A 484 21.79 9.60 -8.30
C ASP A 484 20.62 10.44 -7.71
N ALA A 485 19.63 9.80 -7.08
CA ALA A 485 18.31 10.40 -6.87
C ALA A 485 18.04 11.03 -5.48
N ARG A 486 18.95 10.96 -4.50
CA ARG A 486 18.67 11.54 -3.16
C ARG A 486 18.69 13.08 -3.12
N ARG A 487 19.04 13.76 -4.21
CA ARG A 487 19.47 15.16 -4.14
C ARG A 487 18.46 16.27 -4.45
N ASN A 488 17.19 16.02 -4.78
CA ASN A 488 16.16 17.08 -4.93
C ASN A 488 14.75 16.48 -5.14
N ALA A 489 14.04 16.17 -4.06
CA ALA A 489 12.62 15.77 -4.12
C ALA A 489 11.69 16.96 -4.47
N TRP A 490 12.00 18.14 -3.92
CA TRP A 490 11.31 19.42 -4.16
C TRP A 490 11.13 19.75 -5.64
N GLU A 491 12.26 19.81 -6.36
CA GLU A 491 12.30 20.22 -7.76
C GLU A 491 11.51 19.27 -8.66
N ARG A 492 11.43 17.99 -8.27
CA ARG A 492 10.74 16.94 -9.02
C ARG A 492 9.24 16.91 -8.80
N SER A 493 8.77 17.12 -7.57
CA SER A 493 7.33 17.29 -7.31
C SER A 493 6.78 18.52 -8.06
N SER A 494 7.54 19.62 -8.06
CA SER A 494 7.19 20.83 -8.84
C SER A 494 7.18 20.58 -10.36
N LYS A 495 8.15 19.83 -10.90
CA LYS A 495 8.16 19.43 -12.32
C LYS A 495 6.97 18.54 -12.68
N LEU A 496 6.62 17.58 -11.83
CA LEU A 496 5.47 16.70 -12.04
C LEU A 496 4.16 17.48 -12.09
N LEU A 497 3.93 18.39 -11.12
CA LEU A 497 2.75 19.26 -11.13
C LEU A 497 2.69 20.12 -12.41
N LYS A 498 3.83 20.61 -12.90
CA LYS A 498 3.89 21.33 -14.19
C LYS A 498 3.55 20.42 -15.37
N SER A 499 4.06 19.19 -15.44
CA SER A 499 3.73 18.26 -16.54
C SER A 499 2.25 17.87 -16.54
N LEU A 500 1.63 17.71 -15.36
CA LEU A 500 0.19 17.42 -15.25
C LEU A 500 -0.69 18.55 -15.77
N THR A 501 -0.23 19.81 -15.74
CA THR A 501 -0.96 20.91 -16.37
C THR A 501 -0.88 20.89 -17.90
N SER A 502 0.14 20.22 -18.45
CA SER A 502 0.41 20.13 -19.90
C SER A 502 -0.22 18.91 -20.59
N ILE A 503 -0.62 17.89 -19.83
CA ILE A 503 -1.46 16.76 -20.27
C ILE A 503 -2.93 17.19 -20.28
#